data_AF-A0A8J7Q6Q7-F1
#
_entry.id   AF-A0A8J7Q6Q7-F1
#
_cell.length_a   1.000
_cell.length_b   1.000
_cell.length_c   1.000
_cell.angle_alpha   90.00
_cell.angle_beta   90.00
_cell.angle_gamma   90.00
#
_symmetry.space_group_name_H-M   'P 1'
#
loop_
_entity.id
_entity.type
_entity.pdbx_description
1 polymer ?
#
loop_
_entity_poly.entity_id
_entity_poly.type
_entity_poly.pdbx_seq_one_letter_code
_entity_poly.pdbx_strand_id
1 'polypeptide(L)'
;MDQDFHYYGTYYAARMGKFNREDATRIAKASNFIDFLSNELYAGYWHMVRDTAKPAGDWDVVTKVDYPRYTFQGTLSTGAGGSGGLWASYHFVPGNYAAPAGTPSAEDVHGAEIAGQLPGHQLREVDLNPNMGIDAGIAPLLNRPQSPLSRLMIKDTITLLNDPSRLEAIINLAAGGKQLLAEQNKDDILKRFGLLLLGARAHVIADTWAHQDWGAANNVANTYWDVNSAEWGNQFWQTIDYRDVGDWTNVHLSVKNQRDNENLAAVPNLVSYVGHGWLGHLPDFSFIKYRYKPCWRAKDQEPLVRENPLEYKFAFLELCSLFAQCAGGRFQPDAEQAKLAAAQTAMETPCDIAVAANSPRVFSAKLWQAEMKKIGFEAPIDLIDTFVEPDPKAVLEGQIGYDTMMGTRYGSYYVNYASDLYLFQIAADYHFRFTKHWLAQHKVGTDLFSDSWSLALGPLPQDLSSIL
;
A
#
# COMPACT_ATOMS: atom_id res chain seq x y z
N MET A 1 -4.65 4.89 0.85
CA MET A 1 -5.02 5.79 -0.27
C MET A 1 -6.02 5.06 -1.16
N ASP A 2 -6.72 5.72 -2.07
CA ASP A 2 -7.65 5.04 -3.00
C ASP A 2 -6.99 4.79 -4.38
N GLN A 3 -7.69 4.03 -5.24
CA GLN A 3 -7.24 3.62 -6.57
C GLN A 3 -6.78 4.77 -7.45
N ASP A 4 -7.38 5.96 -7.29
CA ASP A 4 -7.00 7.15 -8.05
C ASP A 4 -5.52 7.48 -7.86
N PHE A 5 -5.03 7.43 -6.62
CA PHE A 5 -3.65 7.77 -6.31
C PHE A 5 -2.73 6.57 -6.52
N HIS A 6 -3.12 5.36 -6.07
CA HIS A 6 -2.29 4.16 -6.24
C HIS A 6 -2.04 3.85 -7.71
N TYR A 7 -3.00 4.14 -8.60
CA TYR A 7 -2.81 4.00 -10.03
C TYR A 7 -2.32 5.28 -10.70
N TYR A 8 -3.15 6.33 -10.77
CA TYR A 8 -2.82 7.53 -11.55
C TYR A 8 -1.75 8.39 -10.89
N GLY A 9 -1.83 8.62 -9.58
CA GLY A 9 -0.79 9.32 -8.82
C GLY A 9 0.58 8.65 -8.99
N THR A 10 0.65 7.34 -8.76
CA THR A 10 1.85 6.52 -8.98
C THR A 10 2.37 6.60 -10.42
N TYR A 11 1.49 6.44 -11.42
CA TYR A 11 1.85 6.53 -12.83
C TYR A 11 2.53 7.87 -13.16
N TYR A 12 1.91 8.98 -12.76
CA TYR A 12 2.42 10.30 -13.09
C TYR A 12 3.70 10.63 -12.31
N ALA A 13 3.82 10.19 -11.06
CA ALA A 13 5.06 10.28 -10.31
C ALA A 13 6.20 9.49 -11.00
N ALA A 14 5.92 8.27 -11.50
CA ALA A 14 6.90 7.46 -12.23
C ALA A 14 7.32 8.13 -13.55
N ARG A 15 6.37 8.72 -14.29
CA ARG A 15 6.66 9.51 -15.50
C ARG A 15 7.53 10.73 -15.20
N MET A 16 7.31 11.40 -14.05
CA MET A 16 8.16 12.49 -13.57
C MET A 16 9.57 12.00 -13.18
N GLY A 17 9.65 10.79 -12.62
CA GLY A 17 10.88 10.04 -12.38
C GLY A 17 11.57 9.47 -13.63
N LYS A 18 11.16 9.88 -14.83
CA LYS A 18 11.76 9.52 -16.14
C LYS A 18 11.50 8.09 -16.62
N PHE A 19 10.57 7.35 -16.02
CA PHE A 19 10.10 6.10 -16.61
C PHE A 19 9.30 6.38 -17.89
N ASN A 20 9.44 5.51 -18.89
CA ASN A 20 8.64 5.59 -20.10
C ASN A 20 7.17 5.21 -19.81
N ARG A 21 6.31 5.41 -20.80
CA ARG A 21 4.86 5.18 -20.66
C ARG A 21 4.51 3.74 -20.27
N GLU A 22 5.20 2.75 -20.82
CA GLU A 22 4.94 1.34 -20.54
C GLU A 22 5.40 0.96 -19.13
N ASP A 23 6.62 1.31 -18.78
CA ASP A 23 7.20 1.01 -17.47
C ASP A 23 6.41 1.70 -16.34
N ALA A 24 6.03 2.96 -16.53
CA ALA A 24 5.18 3.69 -15.58
C ALA A 24 3.78 3.05 -15.45
N THR A 25 3.21 2.53 -16.54
CA THR A 25 1.93 1.81 -16.49
C THR A 25 2.08 0.52 -15.68
N ARG A 26 3.17 -0.23 -15.87
CA ARG A 26 3.44 -1.47 -15.12
C ARG A 26 3.66 -1.20 -13.62
N ILE A 27 4.41 -0.16 -13.27
CA ILE A 27 4.59 0.29 -11.87
C ILE A 27 3.23 0.63 -11.24
N ALA A 28 2.39 1.40 -11.95
CA ALA A 28 1.07 1.79 -11.47
C ALA A 28 0.12 0.60 -11.28
N LYS A 29 0.12 -0.36 -12.23
CA LYS A 29 -0.63 -1.62 -12.07
C LYS A 29 -0.18 -2.37 -10.83
N ALA A 30 1.13 -2.55 -10.63
CA ALA A 30 1.65 -3.24 -9.45
C ALA A 30 1.31 -2.53 -8.14
N SER A 31 1.39 -1.19 -8.09
CA SER A 31 0.96 -0.42 -6.92
C SER A 31 -0.51 -0.68 -6.62
N ASN A 32 -1.39 -0.45 -7.59
CA ASN A 32 -2.83 -0.65 -7.43
C ASN A 32 -3.18 -2.10 -7.07
N PHE A 33 -2.46 -3.08 -7.64
CA PHE A 33 -2.74 -4.50 -7.45
C PHE A 33 -2.52 -5.01 -6.01
N ILE A 34 -1.80 -4.25 -5.16
CA ILE A 34 -1.67 -4.57 -3.72
C ILE A 34 -3.05 -4.63 -3.05
N ASP A 35 -3.98 -3.73 -3.37
CA ASP A 35 -5.33 -3.78 -2.79
C ASP A 35 -6.19 -4.91 -3.37
N PHE A 36 -5.88 -5.39 -4.59
CA PHE A 36 -6.70 -6.33 -5.34
C PHE A 36 -6.19 -7.77 -5.39
N LEU A 37 -5.01 -8.05 -4.83
CA LEU A 37 -4.51 -9.42 -4.67
C LEU A 37 -5.29 -10.12 -3.54
N SER A 38 -6.54 -10.49 -3.85
CA SER A 38 -7.50 -11.04 -2.88
C SER A 38 -7.42 -12.56 -2.71
N ASN A 39 -7.80 -13.02 -1.52
CA ASN A 39 -7.90 -14.44 -1.22
C ASN A 39 -8.98 -15.13 -2.08
N GLU A 40 -10.05 -14.43 -2.47
CA GLU A 40 -11.14 -15.01 -3.27
C GLU A 40 -10.69 -15.40 -4.68
N LEU A 41 -9.77 -14.63 -5.26
CA LEU A 41 -9.32 -14.82 -6.63
C LEU A 41 -8.03 -15.63 -6.72
N TYR A 42 -7.13 -15.44 -5.77
CA TYR A 42 -5.75 -15.92 -5.85
C TYR A 42 -5.40 -16.99 -4.81
N ALA A 43 -6.32 -17.31 -3.89
CA ALA A 43 -6.11 -18.42 -2.97
C ALA A 43 -6.19 -19.77 -3.62
N GLY A 44 -5.06 -20.49 -3.62
CA GLY A 44 -4.99 -21.88 -4.00
C GLY A 44 -3.57 -22.39 -4.17
N TYR A 45 -3.49 -23.55 -4.81
CA TYR A 45 -2.22 -24.20 -5.15
C TYR A 45 -1.82 -23.77 -6.56
N TRP A 46 -0.82 -22.90 -6.66
CA TRP A 46 -0.36 -22.42 -7.94
C TRP A 46 0.64 -23.40 -8.54
N HIS A 47 0.30 -23.98 -9.69
CA HIS A 47 1.21 -24.73 -10.54
C HIS A 47 1.83 -23.77 -11.53
N MET A 48 3.11 -23.48 -11.34
CA MET A 48 3.88 -22.64 -12.24
C MET A 48 4.17 -23.43 -13.51
N VAL A 49 3.70 -22.94 -14.65
CA VAL A 49 3.79 -23.66 -15.92
C VAL A 49 4.50 -22.87 -16.99
N ARG A 50 5.11 -23.60 -17.93
CA ARG A 50 5.67 -23.07 -19.19
C ARG A 50 4.99 -23.71 -20.40
N ASP A 51 5.41 -23.30 -21.61
CA ASP A 51 4.87 -23.80 -22.89
C ASP A 51 3.35 -23.65 -22.99
N THR A 52 2.85 -22.46 -22.65
CA THR A 52 1.41 -22.16 -22.61
C THR A 52 0.72 -22.20 -23.98
N ALA A 53 1.47 -22.43 -25.06
CA ALA A 53 0.95 -22.74 -26.39
C ALA A 53 0.40 -24.18 -26.51
N LYS A 54 0.76 -25.09 -25.59
CA LYS A 54 0.18 -26.43 -25.51
C LYS A 54 -1.29 -26.38 -25.10
N PRO A 55 -2.11 -27.39 -25.48
CA PRO A 55 -3.49 -27.50 -25.01
C PRO A 55 -3.59 -27.47 -23.48
N ALA A 56 -4.69 -26.92 -22.97
CA ALA A 56 -4.93 -26.85 -21.53
C ALA A 56 -4.86 -28.23 -20.87
N GLY A 57 -4.09 -28.33 -19.78
CA GLY A 57 -3.85 -29.57 -19.05
C GLY A 57 -2.60 -30.35 -19.48
N ASP A 58 -1.95 -29.99 -20.58
CA ASP A 58 -0.68 -30.60 -21.05
C ASP A 58 0.54 -29.68 -20.83
N TRP A 59 0.44 -28.75 -19.88
CA TRP A 59 1.50 -27.80 -19.59
C TRP A 59 2.62 -28.42 -18.76
N ASP A 60 3.85 -27.99 -19.03
CA ASP A 60 5.02 -28.39 -18.24
C ASP A 60 5.01 -27.63 -16.91
N VAL A 61 4.77 -28.33 -15.80
CA VAL A 61 4.84 -27.75 -14.44
C VAL A 61 6.31 -27.60 -14.02
N VAL A 62 6.76 -26.36 -13.89
CA VAL A 62 8.13 -25.98 -13.48
C VAL A 62 8.28 -26.08 -11.96
N THR A 63 7.30 -25.57 -11.21
CA THR A 63 7.30 -25.56 -9.74
C THR A 63 5.88 -25.39 -9.20
N LYS A 64 5.75 -25.40 -7.87
CA LYS A 64 4.49 -25.14 -7.18
C LYS A 64 4.68 -24.10 -6.08
N VAL A 65 3.69 -23.23 -5.91
CA VAL A 65 3.60 -22.28 -4.81
C VAL A 65 2.27 -22.50 -4.12
N ASP A 66 2.32 -22.91 -2.87
CA ASP A 66 1.14 -23.21 -2.06
C ASP A 66 0.73 -21.94 -1.32
N TYR A 67 -0.51 -21.48 -1.50
CA TYR A 67 -1.05 -20.34 -0.75
C TYR A 67 -0.21 -19.06 -0.87
N PRO A 68 -0.05 -18.51 -2.08
CA PRO A 68 0.68 -17.26 -2.27
C PRO A 68 0.23 -16.18 -1.29
N ARG A 69 1.14 -15.31 -0.85
CA ARG A 69 0.81 -14.30 0.15
C ARG A 69 -0.04 -13.22 -0.48
N TYR A 70 -1.23 -13.01 0.08
CA TYR A 70 -2.15 -11.94 -0.30
C TYR A 70 -1.81 -10.65 0.43
N THR A 71 -2.16 -9.53 -0.16
CA THR A 71 -1.93 -8.19 0.39
C THR A 71 -3.24 -7.50 0.78
N PHE A 72 -4.32 -8.26 0.87
CA PHE A 72 -5.71 -7.81 0.76
C PHE A 72 -6.36 -7.14 1.99
N GLN A 73 -7.29 -6.22 1.69
CA GLN A 73 -8.34 -5.65 2.54
C GLN A 73 -9.67 -6.42 2.37
N GLY A 74 -10.02 -7.27 3.36
CA GLY A 74 -11.28 -8.04 3.43
C GLY A 74 -12.55 -7.28 3.05
N THR A 75 -13.48 -7.91 2.31
CA THR A 75 -14.90 -7.49 2.34
C THR A 75 -15.53 -7.88 3.67
N LEU A 76 -16.57 -7.15 4.10
CA LEU A 76 -17.33 -7.39 5.35
C LEU A 76 -17.83 -8.85 5.51
N SER A 77 -17.93 -9.61 4.42
CA SER A 77 -18.38 -11.01 4.40
C SER A 77 -17.29 -12.03 4.73
N THR A 78 -16.00 -11.65 4.73
CA THR A 78 -14.90 -12.62 4.89
C THR A 78 -14.55 -12.96 6.33
N GLY A 79 -15.00 -12.18 7.32
CA GLY A 79 -14.97 -12.55 8.75
C GLY A 79 -13.62 -13.04 9.31
N ALA A 80 -12.53 -12.91 8.56
CA ALA A 80 -11.22 -13.39 8.91
C ALA A 80 -10.45 -12.20 9.49
N GLY A 81 -10.14 -12.27 10.79
CA GLY A 81 -9.34 -11.25 11.47
C GLY A 81 -8.09 -10.93 10.65
N GLY A 82 -7.84 -9.63 10.45
CA GLY A 82 -6.72 -9.17 9.63
C GLY A 82 -5.41 -9.78 10.12
N SER A 83 -4.62 -10.31 9.19
CA SER A 83 -3.26 -10.74 9.52
C SER A 83 -2.43 -9.50 9.83
N GLY A 84 -2.07 -9.31 11.10
CA GLY A 84 -1.35 -8.12 11.54
C GLY A 84 -0.05 -7.92 10.76
N GLY A 85 0.64 -9.01 10.41
CA GLY A 85 1.89 -8.97 9.64
C GLY A 85 1.69 -8.53 8.19
N LEU A 86 0.60 -8.94 7.53
CA LEU A 86 0.28 -8.48 6.17
C LEU A 86 -0.06 -6.99 6.18
N TRP A 87 -0.96 -6.57 7.06
CA TRP A 87 -1.32 -5.16 7.20
C TRP A 87 -0.12 -4.28 7.56
N ALA A 88 0.77 -4.76 8.44
CA ALA A 88 2.00 -4.07 8.80
C ALA A 88 3.02 -3.99 7.66
N SER A 89 2.94 -4.92 6.71
CA SER A 89 3.84 -4.93 5.56
C SER A 89 3.35 -3.99 4.47
N TYR A 90 2.04 -3.92 4.22
CA TYR A 90 1.52 -3.28 3.01
C TYR A 90 0.80 -1.94 3.21
N HIS A 91 0.19 -1.69 4.38
CA HIS A 91 -0.69 -0.53 4.58
C HIS A 91 -0.37 0.31 5.83
N PHE A 92 0.06 -0.34 6.92
CA PHE A 92 0.31 0.31 8.22
C PHE A 92 1.71 -0.01 8.73
N VAL A 93 2.72 0.45 8.00
CA VAL A 93 4.13 0.17 8.31
C VAL A 93 4.49 0.73 9.69
N PRO A 94 4.85 -0.11 10.68
CA PRO A 94 5.22 0.38 12.00
C PRO A 94 6.34 1.41 11.92
N GLY A 95 6.13 2.58 12.52
CA GLY A 95 7.03 3.72 12.35
C GLY A 95 7.20 4.62 13.56
N ASN A 96 6.48 4.39 14.66
CA ASN A 96 6.49 5.29 15.82
C ASN A 96 7.50 4.87 16.89
N TYR A 97 8.76 4.74 16.48
CA TYR A 97 9.89 4.41 17.36
C TYR A 97 11.16 5.14 16.94
N ALA A 98 12.05 5.38 17.89
CA ALA A 98 13.31 6.07 17.62
C ALA A 98 14.17 5.32 16.59
N ALA A 99 14.91 6.06 15.77
CA ALA A 99 15.78 5.48 14.76
C ALA A 99 16.89 4.62 15.39
N PRO A 100 16.96 3.31 15.06
CA PRO A 100 18.11 2.49 15.41
C PRO A 100 19.40 3.05 14.79
N ALA A 101 20.54 2.75 15.41
CA ALA A 101 21.84 3.15 14.87
C ALA A 101 22.04 2.60 13.44
N GLY A 102 22.58 3.42 12.54
CA GLY A 102 22.80 3.04 11.13
C GLY A 102 21.59 3.22 10.21
N THR A 103 20.44 3.66 10.73
CA THR A 103 19.29 4.05 9.91
C THR A 103 19.67 5.21 8.98
N PRO A 104 19.42 5.12 7.66
CA PRO A 104 19.74 6.20 6.72
C PRO A 104 18.89 7.44 7.00
N SER A 105 19.49 8.63 6.98
CA SER A 105 18.79 9.92 7.13
C SER A 105 17.85 10.21 5.94
N ALA A 106 16.94 11.19 6.09
CA ALA A 106 16.12 11.64 4.96
C ALA A 106 16.97 12.18 3.80
N GLU A 107 18.09 12.85 4.11
CA GLU A 107 19.04 13.33 3.11
C GLU A 107 19.78 12.18 2.41
N ASP A 108 20.16 11.11 3.14
CA ASP A 108 20.78 9.92 2.54
C ASP A 108 19.86 9.24 1.52
N VAL A 109 18.55 9.31 1.76
CA VAL A 109 17.54 8.63 0.94
C VAL A 109 17.07 9.51 -0.21
N HIS A 110 16.81 10.80 0.01
CA HIS A 110 16.19 11.67 -1.00
C HIS A 110 17.13 12.74 -1.57
N GLY A 111 18.26 13.01 -0.92
CA GLY A 111 19.07 14.20 -1.13
C GLY A 111 18.52 15.42 -0.37
N ALA A 112 19.39 16.40 -0.11
CA ALA A 112 19.09 17.56 0.74
C ALA A 112 17.89 18.40 0.25
N GLU A 113 17.75 18.59 -1.07
CA GLU A 113 16.69 19.41 -1.66
C GLU A 113 15.28 18.86 -1.37
N ILE A 114 15.10 17.55 -1.53
CA ILE A 114 13.82 16.89 -1.24
C ILE A 114 13.61 16.73 0.26
N ALA A 115 14.66 16.33 0.98
CA ALA A 115 14.59 16.16 2.44
C ALA A 115 14.19 17.45 3.16
N GLY A 116 14.63 18.62 2.66
CA GLY A 116 14.23 19.92 3.19
C GLY A 116 12.77 20.31 2.93
N GLN A 117 12.07 19.62 2.02
CA GLN A 117 10.66 19.85 1.70
C GLN A 117 9.72 18.86 2.39
N LEU A 118 10.22 17.69 2.79
CA LEU A 118 9.46 16.69 3.52
C LEU A 118 9.47 17.01 5.03
N PRO A 119 8.35 16.80 5.76
CA PRO A 119 8.38 16.90 7.21
C PRO A 119 9.29 15.81 7.78
N GLY A 120 10.03 16.14 8.83
CA GLY A 120 10.85 15.15 9.54
C GLY A 120 10.01 14.03 10.17
N HIS A 121 10.67 12.94 10.55
CA HIS A 121 10.04 11.86 11.30
C HIS A 121 9.51 12.37 12.65
N GLN A 122 8.19 12.28 12.85
CA GLN A 122 7.53 12.73 14.07
C GLN A 122 7.03 11.52 14.87
N LEU A 123 7.38 11.47 16.15
CA LEU A 123 6.87 10.48 17.09
C LEU A 123 5.58 10.99 17.76
N ARG A 124 4.67 10.07 18.07
CA ARG A 124 3.47 10.28 18.86
C ARG A 124 3.67 9.74 20.26
N GLU A 125 3.32 10.57 21.24
CA GLU A 125 3.14 10.11 22.62
C GLU A 125 1.82 9.35 22.74
N VAL A 126 1.87 8.19 23.40
CA VAL A 126 0.72 7.32 23.60
C VAL A 126 0.37 7.30 25.09
N ASP A 127 -0.88 7.62 25.39
CA ASP A 127 -1.47 7.50 26.72
C ASP A 127 -1.80 6.04 27.00
N LEU A 128 -1.02 5.41 27.88
CA LEU A 128 -1.17 3.99 28.19
C LEU A 128 -2.46 3.77 28.98
N ASN A 129 -3.33 2.92 28.45
CA ASN A 129 -4.57 2.54 29.10
C ASN A 129 -4.77 1.02 29.03
N PRO A 130 -4.24 0.27 30.02
CA PRO A 130 -4.36 -1.18 30.06
C PRO A 130 -5.82 -1.68 30.08
N ASN A 131 -6.76 -0.90 30.61
CA ASN A 131 -8.19 -1.26 30.61
C ASN A 131 -8.78 -1.26 29.20
N MET A 132 -8.16 -0.52 28.28
CA MET A 132 -8.49 -0.48 26.86
C MET A 132 -7.57 -1.40 26.03
N GLY A 133 -6.58 -2.06 26.64
CA GLY A 133 -5.58 -2.83 25.91
C GLY A 133 -4.60 -1.94 25.13
N ILE A 134 -4.45 -0.67 25.50
CA ILE A 134 -3.44 0.24 24.95
C ILE A 134 -2.22 0.17 25.87
N ASP A 135 -1.26 -0.68 25.53
CA ASP A 135 -0.02 -0.85 26.29
C ASP A 135 1.21 -0.32 25.53
N ALA A 136 2.39 -0.44 26.14
CA ALA A 136 3.64 0.06 25.57
C ALA A 136 4.03 -0.63 24.25
N GLY A 137 3.47 -1.82 23.96
CA GLY A 137 3.69 -2.53 22.70
C GLY A 137 2.92 -1.93 21.53
N ILE A 138 1.85 -1.16 21.77
CA ILE A 138 1.05 -0.51 20.72
C ILE A 138 1.77 0.71 20.14
N ALA A 139 2.44 1.49 20.98
CA ALA A 139 3.01 2.77 20.55
C ALA A 139 3.94 2.65 19.34
N PRO A 140 4.89 1.68 19.26
CA PRO A 140 5.74 1.50 18.09
C PRO A 140 5.02 1.12 16.80
N LEU A 141 3.79 0.60 16.89
CA LEU A 141 3.02 0.08 15.76
C LEU A 141 2.25 1.16 15.00
N LEU A 142 2.17 2.38 15.54
CA LEU A 142 1.58 3.48 14.81
C LEU A 142 2.41 3.77 13.55
N ASN A 143 1.72 3.81 12.41
CA ASN A 143 2.29 4.07 11.10
C ASN A 143 2.74 5.53 11.00
N ARG A 144 3.97 5.75 10.53
CA ARG A 144 4.58 7.08 10.40
C ARG A 144 5.44 7.17 9.13
N PRO A 145 5.27 8.20 8.28
CA PRO A 145 6.19 8.49 7.19
C PRO A 145 7.55 8.92 7.75
N GLN A 146 8.57 8.79 6.90
CA GLN A 146 9.96 9.09 7.26
C GLN A 146 10.50 8.26 8.45
N SER A 147 9.76 7.23 8.88
CA SER A 147 10.21 6.30 9.91
C SER A 147 11.47 5.54 9.48
N PRO A 148 12.19 4.92 10.43
CA PRO A 148 13.39 4.16 10.11
C PRO A 148 13.16 3.08 9.04
N LEU A 149 12.08 2.30 9.17
CA LEU A 149 11.71 1.26 8.21
C LEU A 149 11.35 1.86 6.84
N SER A 150 10.56 2.94 6.81
CA SER A 150 10.19 3.63 5.56
C SER A 150 11.42 4.12 4.79
N ARG A 151 12.37 4.79 5.48
CA ARG A 151 13.62 5.27 4.86
C ARG A 151 14.51 4.13 4.38
N LEU A 152 14.63 3.04 5.16
CA LEU A 152 15.40 1.88 4.73
C LEU A 152 14.78 1.20 3.50
N MET A 153 13.46 1.04 3.48
CA MET A 153 12.74 0.47 2.34
C MET A 153 13.04 1.23 1.05
N ILE A 154 13.06 2.56 1.10
CA ILE A 154 13.36 3.39 -0.07
C ILE A 154 14.82 3.20 -0.50
N LYS A 155 15.76 3.24 0.45
CA LYS A 155 17.18 3.00 0.16
C LYS A 155 17.45 1.63 -0.44
N ASP A 156 16.81 0.59 0.10
CA ASP A 156 16.89 -0.77 -0.42
C ASP A 156 16.33 -0.84 -1.85
N THR A 157 15.17 -0.24 -2.10
CA THR A 157 14.57 -0.18 -3.46
C THR A 157 15.51 0.45 -4.47
N ILE A 158 16.09 1.61 -4.15
CA ILE A 158 17.04 2.31 -5.01
C ILE A 158 18.27 1.44 -5.27
N THR A 159 18.76 0.73 -4.24
CA THR A 159 19.93 -0.15 -4.35
C THR A 159 19.63 -1.32 -5.28
N LEU A 160 18.48 -1.98 -5.12
CA LEU A 160 18.07 -3.12 -5.96
C LEU A 160 17.92 -2.72 -7.42
N LEU A 161 17.31 -1.58 -7.71
CA LEU A 161 17.04 -1.16 -9.09
C LEU A 161 18.27 -0.61 -9.81
N ASN A 162 19.28 -0.16 -9.07
CA ASN A 162 20.57 0.25 -9.62
C ASN A 162 21.61 -0.90 -9.66
N ASP A 163 21.27 -2.08 -9.13
CA ASP A 163 22.15 -3.25 -9.11
C ASP A 163 21.38 -4.53 -9.55
N PRO A 164 21.35 -4.83 -10.86
CA PRO A 164 20.67 -6.00 -11.39
C PRO A 164 21.11 -7.34 -10.78
N SER A 165 22.33 -7.43 -10.25
CA SER A 165 22.83 -8.65 -9.61
C SER A 165 22.05 -9.00 -8.33
N ARG A 166 21.51 -7.99 -7.63
CA ARG A 166 20.68 -8.19 -6.45
C ARG A 166 19.27 -8.65 -6.81
N LEU A 167 18.69 -8.08 -7.88
CA LEU A 167 17.42 -8.57 -8.42
C LEU A 167 17.54 -10.04 -8.84
N GLU A 168 18.64 -10.38 -9.51
CA GLU A 168 18.96 -11.76 -9.89
C GLU A 168 19.11 -12.67 -8.66
N ALA A 169 19.76 -12.20 -7.59
CA ALA A 169 19.90 -12.98 -6.36
C ALA A 169 18.53 -13.30 -5.72
N ILE A 170 17.60 -12.34 -5.72
CA ILE A 170 16.23 -12.55 -5.21
C ILE A 170 15.50 -13.58 -6.09
N ILE A 171 15.49 -13.40 -7.41
CA ILE A 171 14.80 -14.34 -8.31
C ILE A 171 15.41 -15.74 -8.22
N ASN A 172 16.74 -15.87 -8.14
CA ASN A 172 17.41 -17.18 -8.01
C ASN A 172 16.96 -17.99 -6.78
N LEU A 173 16.51 -17.32 -5.72
CA LEU A 173 15.98 -17.95 -4.51
C LEU A 173 14.50 -18.30 -4.62
N ALA A 174 13.77 -17.71 -5.56
CA ALA A 174 12.36 -17.98 -5.77
C ALA A 174 12.13 -19.39 -6.33
N ALA A 175 10.99 -19.98 -6.00
CA ALA A 175 10.54 -21.24 -6.60
C ALA A 175 10.55 -21.13 -8.13
N GLY A 176 11.24 -22.05 -8.82
CA GLY A 176 11.36 -22.00 -10.30
C GLY A 176 12.21 -20.85 -10.85
N GLY A 177 12.83 -20.03 -9.99
CA GLY A 177 13.57 -18.84 -10.39
C GLY A 177 14.84 -19.11 -11.19
N LYS A 178 15.54 -20.22 -10.93
CA LYS A 178 16.70 -20.64 -11.74
C LYS A 178 16.33 -20.96 -13.18
N GLN A 179 15.17 -21.60 -13.38
CA GLN A 179 14.62 -21.90 -14.69
C GLN A 179 14.20 -20.60 -15.39
N LEU A 180 13.56 -19.70 -14.65
CA LEU A 180 13.15 -18.39 -15.15
C LEU A 180 14.36 -17.56 -15.64
N LEU A 181 15.46 -17.57 -14.88
CA LEU A 181 16.69 -16.85 -15.26
C LEU A 181 17.52 -17.55 -16.36
N ALA A 182 17.24 -18.82 -16.65
CA ALA A 182 17.87 -19.55 -17.74
C ALA A 182 17.19 -19.29 -19.10
N GLU A 183 16.08 -18.55 -19.13
CA GLU A 183 15.41 -18.15 -20.37
C GLU A 183 16.23 -17.12 -21.16
N GLN A 184 15.97 -17.03 -22.47
CA GLN A 184 16.67 -16.11 -23.38
C GLN A 184 16.38 -14.62 -23.12
N ASN A 185 15.39 -14.31 -22.28
CA ASN A 185 14.87 -12.97 -21.95
C ASN A 185 15.18 -12.55 -20.50
N LYS A 186 16.24 -13.09 -19.88
CA LYS A 186 16.65 -12.77 -18.49
C LYS A 186 16.61 -11.27 -18.17
N ASP A 187 17.13 -10.41 -19.04
CA ASP A 187 17.18 -8.96 -18.78
C ASP A 187 15.79 -8.32 -18.71
N ASP A 188 14.85 -8.79 -19.55
CA ASP A 188 13.45 -8.37 -19.51
C ASP A 188 12.77 -8.84 -18.21
N ILE A 189 13.02 -10.08 -17.80
CA ILE A 189 12.51 -10.63 -16.53
C ILE A 189 13.00 -9.79 -15.34
N LEU A 190 14.30 -9.49 -15.28
CA LEU A 190 14.89 -8.67 -14.21
C LEU A 190 14.29 -7.26 -14.22
N LYS A 191 14.13 -6.66 -15.39
CA LYS A 191 13.50 -5.35 -15.55
C LYS A 191 12.06 -5.37 -15.03
N ARG A 192 11.23 -6.30 -15.51
CA ARG A 192 9.81 -6.40 -15.10
C ARG A 192 9.69 -6.66 -13.61
N PHE A 193 10.49 -7.57 -13.05
CA PHE A 193 10.55 -7.82 -11.61
C PHE A 193 10.87 -6.55 -10.82
N GLY A 194 11.91 -5.79 -11.22
CA GLY A 194 12.27 -4.53 -10.58
C GLY A 194 11.13 -3.49 -10.62
N LEU A 195 10.42 -3.37 -11.74
CA LEU A 195 9.27 -2.46 -11.88
C LEU A 195 8.09 -2.88 -10.97
N LEU A 196 7.82 -4.18 -10.86
CA LEU A 196 6.75 -4.71 -10.01
C LEU A 196 7.05 -4.51 -8.52
N LEU A 197 8.31 -4.74 -8.10
CA LEU A 197 8.76 -4.43 -6.74
C LEU A 197 8.66 -2.92 -6.42
N LEU A 198 9.05 -2.09 -7.37
CA LEU A 198 8.95 -0.65 -7.26
C LEU A 198 7.50 -0.18 -7.11
N GLY A 199 6.57 -0.76 -7.88
CA GLY A 199 5.13 -0.50 -7.74
C GLY A 199 4.59 -0.95 -6.39
N ALA A 200 4.92 -2.17 -5.95
CA ALA A 200 4.52 -2.68 -4.64
C ALA A 200 4.98 -1.76 -3.49
N ARG A 201 6.21 -1.23 -3.54
CA ARG A 201 6.72 -0.31 -2.51
C ARG A 201 6.20 1.12 -2.67
N ALA A 202 5.87 1.55 -3.88
CA ALA A 202 5.19 2.83 -4.10
C ALA A 202 3.82 2.87 -3.40
N HIS A 203 3.06 1.78 -3.49
CA HIS A 203 1.83 1.59 -2.72
C HIS A 203 2.04 1.80 -1.23
N VAL A 204 3.04 1.11 -0.66
CA VAL A 204 3.33 1.14 0.77
C VAL A 204 3.70 2.55 1.23
N ILE A 205 4.48 3.28 0.44
CA ILE A 205 4.85 4.68 0.73
C ILE A 205 3.60 5.57 0.71
N ALA A 206 2.76 5.44 -0.31
CA ALA A 206 1.50 6.17 -0.44
C ALA A 206 0.60 5.94 0.79
N ASP A 207 0.36 4.68 1.15
CA ASP A 207 -0.43 4.32 2.32
C ASP A 207 0.19 4.78 3.64
N THR A 208 1.53 4.75 3.74
CA THR A 208 2.25 5.27 4.91
C THR A 208 1.91 6.74 5.18
N TRP A 209 1.76 7.56 4.15
CA TRP A 209 1.38 8.97 4.30
C TRP A 209 -0.10 9.19 4.64
N ALA A 210 -0.98 8.46 3.97
CA ALA A 210 -2.42 8.58 4.16
C ALA A 210 -2.86 8.09 5.55
N HIS A 211 -2.29 6.97 5.97
CA HIS A 211 -2.72 6.23 7.15
C HIS A 211 -1.85 6.47 8.39
N GLN A 212 -1.33 7.69 8.54
CA GLN A 212 -0.60 8.07 9.75
C GLN A 212 -1.44 7.89 11.01
N ASP A 213 -0.83 7.45 12.10
CA ASP A 213 -1.47 7.33 13.42
C ASP A 213 -2.42 6.12 13.61
N TRP A 214 -2.50 5.22 12.63
CA TRP A 214 -3.11 3.88 12.76
C TRP A 214 -2.02 2.80 12.72
N GLY A 215 -2.29 1.63 13.29
CA GLY A 215 -1.39 0.49 13.28
C GLY A 215 -2.04 -0.76 12.72
N ALA A 216 -1.21 -1.75 12.37
CA ALA A 216 -1.70 -3.04 11.87
C ALA A 216 -2.31 -3.94 12.94
N ALA A 217 -2.23 -3.55 14.22
CA ALA A 217 -2.75 -4.33 15.33
C ALA A 217 -4.29 -4.24 15.38
N ASN A 218 -4.96 -5.38 15.61
CA ASN A 218 -6.39 -5.41 15.86
C ASN A 218 -6.70 -4.89 17.27
N ASN A 219 -6.53 -3.58 17.48
CA ASN A 219 -6.55 -2.94 18.78
C ASN A 219 -7.37 -1.65 18.75
N VAL A 220 -8.00 -1.34 19.89
CA VAL A 220 -8.78 -0.12 20.09
C VAL A 220 -8.00 1.17 19.83
N ALA A 221 -6.67 1.14 19.84
CA ALA A 221 -5.85 2.28 19.44
C ALA A 221 -6.19 2.81 18.03
N ASN A 222 -6.73 1.98 17.13
CA ASN A 222 -7.15 2.41 15.80
C ASN A 222 -8.53 3.09 15.74
N THR A 223 -9.17 3.34 16.88
CA THR A 223 -10.43 4.09 16.96
C THR A 223 -10.23 5.48 17.59
N TYR A 224 -11.32 6.21 17.82
CA TYR A 224 -11.27 7.57 18.34
C TYR A 224 -12.37 7.88 19.37
N TRP A 225 -12.20 8.96 20.12
CA TRP A 225 -13.24 9.57 20.94
C TRP A 225 -14.11 10.48 20.08
N ASP A 226 -15.35 10.74 20.52
CA ASP A 226 -16.17 11.77 19.91
C ASP A 226 -15.42 13.12 19.87
N VAL A 227 -15.35 13.76 18.71
CA VAL A 227 -14.56 15.00 18.57
C VAL A 227 -15.08 16.12 19.48
N ASN A 228 -16.39 16.17 19.70
CA ASN A 228 -17.09 17.20 20.48
C ASN A 228 -17.35 16.82 21.95
N SER A 229 -16.98 15.61 22.38
CA SER A 229 -17.12 15.19 23.78
C SER A 229 -15.86 14.46 24.23
N ALA A 230 -15.78 14.09 25.52
CA ALA A 230 -14.77 13.16 26.01
C ALA A 230 -15.40 11.79 26.31
N GLU A 231 -16.62 11.57 25.83
CA GLU A 231 -17.36 10.35 26.03
C GLU A 231 -17.03 9.38 24.90
N TRP A 232 -16.96 8.11 25.26
CA TRP A 232 -17.06 7.07 24.26
C TRP A 232 -18.50 7.10 23.76
N GLY A 233 -18.72 7.52 22.51
CA GLY A 233 -20.00 7.33 21.84
C GLY A 233 -20.45 5.87 21.98
N ASN A 234 -21.73 5.54 21.79
CA ASN A 234 -22.10 4.12 21.93
C ASN A 234 -21.31 3.26 20.91
N GLN A 235 -21.24 1.95 21.13
CA GLN A 235 -20.39 1.01 20.37
C GLN A 235 -20.63 0.98 18.84
N PHE A 236 -21.51 1.81 18.30
CA PHE A 236 -21.95 1.82 16.90
C PHE A 236 -21.66 3.12 16.13
N TRP A 237 -21.28 4.23 16.78
CA TRP A 237 -20.92 5.49 16.08
C TRP A 237 -20.04 6.43 16.92
N GLN A 238 -19.21 7.20 16.22
CA GLN A 238 -18.36 8.26 16.77
C GLN A 238 -18.39 9.45 15.80
N THR A 239 -18.18 10.65 16.35
CA THR A 239 -18.20 11.90 15.60
C THR A 239 -16.81 12.39 15.27
N ILE A 240 -16.69 12.91 14.06
CA ILE A 240 -15.55 13.69 13.59
C ILE A 240 -16.03 15.01 13.01
N ASP A 241 -15.11 15.97 12.86
CA ASP A 241 -15.35 17.11 11.98
C ASP A 241 -14.56 16.89 10.69
N TYR A 242 -15.16 17.18 9.54
CA TYR A 242 -14.45 17.16 8.26
C TYR A 242 -14.73 18.40 7.44
N ARG A 243 -13.91 18.62 6.41
CA ARG A 243 -14.03 19.69 5.44
C ARG A 243 -13.47 19.24 4.11
N ASP A 244 -14.35 19.16 3.13
CA ASP A 244 -14.09 18.94 1.70
C ASP A 244 -14.56 20.18 0.91
N VAL A 245 -15.83 20.57 1.08
CA VAL A 245 -16.46 21.76 0.53
C VAL A 245 -16.92 22.67 1.67
N GLY A 246 -16.66 23.98 1.56
CA GLY A 246 -17.13 24.95 2.55
C GLY A 246 -16.46 24.86 3.93
N ASP A 247 -17.27 24.97 4.99
CA ASP A 247 -16.83 25.01 6.39
C ASP A 247 -16.76 23.62 7.04
N TRP A 248 -16.25 23.57 8.27
CA TRP A 248 -16.21 22.33 9.06
C TRP A 248 -17.62 21.79 9.31
N THR A 249 -17.81 20.51 8.97
CA THR A 249 -19.06 19.78 9.16
C THR A 249 -18.84 18.65 10.17
N ASN A 250 -19.69 18.59 11.19
CA ASN A 250 -19.70 17.48 12.14
C ASN A 250 -20.54 16.32 11.60
N VAL A 251 -20.02 15.10 11.67
CA VAL A 251 -20.70 13.91 11.12
C VAL A 251 -20.52 12.69 12.00
N HIS A 252 -21.52 11.81 11.97
CA HIS A 252 -21.44 10.48 12.54
C HIS A 252 -20.99 9.49 11.48
N LEU A 253 -19.80 8.92 11.66
CA LEU A 253 -19.39 7.77 10.84
C LEU A 253 -20.03 6.52 11.45
N SER A 254 -20.72 5.75 10.60
CA SER A 254 -21.40 4.53 11.06
C SER A 254 -21.42 3.46 9.97
N VAL A 255 -21.58 2.21 10.40
CA VAL A 255 -21.77 1.07 9.49
C VAL A 255 -23.05 1.21 8.65
N LYS A 256 -24.09 1.89 9.19
CA LYS A 256 -25.33 2.10 8.45
C LYS A 256 -25.11 2.95 7.20
N ASN A 257 -24.12 3.84 7.25
CA ASN A 257 -23.78 4.68 6.11
C ASN A 257 -23.30 3.84 4.91
N GLN A 258 -22.88 2.58 5.07
CA GLN A 258 -22.63 1.69 3.92
C GLN A 258 -23.82 1.53 2.97
N ARG A 259 -25.06 1.74 3.46
CA ARG A 259 -26.26 1.70 2.61
C ARG A 259 -26.71 3.08 2.16
N ASP A 260 -26.50 4.09 3.00
CA ASP A 260 -27.08 5.43 2.82
C ASP A 260 -26.10 6.41 2.15
N ASN A 261 -24.81 6.33 2.50
CA ASN A 261 -23.71 7.08 1.91
C ASN A 261 -22.36 6.39 2.23
N GLU A 262 -21.84 5.59 1.29
CA GLU A 262 -20.62 4.81 1.48
C GLU A 262 -19.39 5.67 1.79
N ASN A 263 -19.34 6.92 1.31
CA ASN A 263 -18.24 7.85 1.56
C ASN A 263 -18.08 8.19 3.05
N LEU A 264 -19.15 8.02 3.84
CA LEU A 264 -19.18 8.28 5.29
C LEU A 264 -19.32 6.98 6.10
N ALA A 265 -19.09 5.82 5.48
CA ALA A 265 -19.11 4.53 6.17
C ALA A 265 -17.97 4.39 7.17
N ALA A 266 -18.27 3.76 8.32
CA ALA A 266 -17.28 3.24 9.25
C ALA A 266 -17.31 1.71 9.29
N VAL A 267 -16.20 1.10 9.70
CA VAL A 267 -16.14 -0.34 9.99
C VAL A 267 -16.68 -0.60 11.41
N PRO A 268 -17.55 -1.61 11.63
CA PRO A 268 -18.11 -1.90 12.95
C PRO A 268 -17.04 -2.30 13.99
N ASN A 269 -17.21 -1.84 15.22
CA ASN A 269 -16.42 -2.16 16.43
C ASN A 269 -16.25 -3.65 16.78
N LEU A 270 -16.99 -4.53 16.09
CA LEU A 270 -17.14 -5.94 16.46
C LEU A 270 -16.44 -6.88 15.48
N VAL A 271 -15.92 -6.37 14.35
CA VAL A 271 -15.43 -7.21 13.25
C VAL A 271 -13.94 -6.99 12.98
N SER A 272 -13.43 -5.75 13.05
CA SER A 272 -11.99 -5.45 12.92
C SER A 272 -11.67 -4.03 13.39
N TYR A 273 -10.58 -3.88 14.13
CA TYR A 273 -9.90 -2.60 14.38
C TYR A 273 -8.73 -2.38 13.42
N VAL A 274 -8.36 -3.36 12.59
CA VAL A 274 -7.31 -3.23 11.56
C VAL A 274 -7.89 -2.58 10.30
N GLY A 275 -7.10 -1.81 9.57
CA GLY A 275 -7.55 -1.04 8.41
C GLY A 275 -7.69 0.43 8.75
N HIS A 276 -8.56 1.15 8.02
CA HIS A 276 -8.88 2.56 8.28
C HIS A 276 -9.59 2.84 9.62
N GLY A 277 -9.60 1.84 10.51
CA GLY A 277 -10.31 1.87 11.76
C GLY A 277 -11.75 2.34 11.57
N TRP A 278 -12.17 3.27 12.42
CA TRP A 278 -13.49 3.88 12.37
C TRP A 278 -13.59 5.11 11.45
N LEU A 279 -12.49 5.52 10.81
CA LEU A 279 -12.49 6.68 9.92
C LEU A 279 -12.94 6.32 8.50
N GLY A 280 -13.10 5.03 8.19
CA GLY A 280 -13.53 4.58 6.87
C GLY A 280 -12.65 5.16 5.78
N HIS A 281 -13.26 5.67 4.71
CA HIS A 281 -12.52 6.16 3.55
C HIS A 281 -11.88 7.54 3.71
N LEU A 282 -12.08 8.25 4.84
CA LEU A 282 -11.55 9.61 4.97
C LEU A 282 -10.02 9.73 4.78
N PRO A 283 -9.18 8.82 5.30
CA PRO A 283 -7.75 8.86 5.04
C PRO A 283 -7.39 8.68 3.56
N ASP A 284 -8.29 8.11 2.74
CA ASP A 284 -8.07 7.84 1.32
C ASP A 284 -8.44 9.01 0.40
N PHE A 285 -9.22 9.98 0.90
CA PHE A 285 -9.61 11.13 0.10
C PHE A 285 -8.53 12.21 0.14
N SER A 286 -7.82 12.40 -0.97
CA SER A 286 -6.72 13.36 -1.09
C SER A 286 -7.09 14.80 -0.73
N PHE A 287 -8.33 15.21 -0.98
CA PHE A 287 -8.79 16.60 -0.86
C PHE A 287 -9.34 16.97 0.54
N ILE A 288 -9.60 16.00 1.41
CA ILE A 288 -10.33 16.23 2.67
C ILE A 288 -9.41 16.68 3.82
N LYS A 289 -9.93 17.54 4.69
CA LYS A 289 -9.35 17.78 6.02
C LYS A 289 -10.30 17.23 7.07
N TYR A 290 -9.78 16.62 8.13
CA TYR A 290 -10.62 16.11 9.23
C TYR A 290 -9.98 16.30 10.59
N ARG A 291 -10.82 16.28 11.62
CA ARG A 291 -10.45 16.37 13.03
C ARG A 291 -11.01 15.18 13.79
N TYR A 292 -10.15 14.55 14.57
CA TYR A 292 -10.53 13.37 15.37
C TYR A 292 -9.64 13.28 16.61
N LYS A 293 -10.10 12.54 17.62
CA LYS A 293 -9.36 12.32 18.87
C LYS A 293 -8.99 10.85 19.00
N PRO A 294 -7.81 10.40 18.58
CA PRO A 294 -7.48 8.97 18.63
C PRO A 294 -7.50 8.42 20.06
N CYS A 295 -7.86 7.15 20.23
CA CYS A 295 -7.97 6.53 21.55
C CYS A 295 -6.63 6.25 22.24
N TRP A 296 -5.53 6.19 21.48
CA TRP A 296 -4.18 6.13 22.03
C TRP A 296 -3.73 7.46 22.66
N ARG A 297 -4.54 8.52 22.56
CA ARG A 297 -4.28 9.84 23.14
C ARG A 297 -5.24 10.12 24.30
N ALA A 298 -4.78 10.90 25.27
CA ALA A 298 -5.60 11.33 26.40
C ALA A 298 -6.88 12.04 25.92
N LYS A 299 -8.02 11.63 26.48
CA LYS A 299 -9.36 12.02 26.02
C LYS A 299 -9.67 13.51 26.11
N ASP A 300 -8.98 14.23 26.97
CA ASP A 300 -9.15 15.67 27.23
C ASP A 300 -8.25 16.54 26.35
N GLN A 301 -7.39 15.93 25.53
CA GLN A 301 -6.56 16.66 24.59
C GLN A 301 -7.35 17.10 23.35
N GLU A 302 -6.93 18.23 22.78
CA GLU A 302 -7.50 18.79 21.56
C GLU A 302 -7.47 17.78 20.41
N PRO A 303 -8.49 17.74 19.53
CA PRO A 303 -8.47 16.90 18.33
C PRO A 303 -7.21 17.08 17.49
N LEU A 304 -6.70 15.99 16.92
CA LEU A 304 -5.72 16.06 15.86
C LEU A 304 -6.38 16.57 14.59
N VAL A 305 -5.67 17.43 13.85
CA VAL A 305 -6.07 17.86 12.50
C VAL A 305 -5.26 17.07 11.49
N ARG A 306 -5.94 16.45 10.53
CA ARG A 306 -5.34 15.83 9.35
C ARG A 306 -5.68 16.67 8.12
N GLU A 307 -4.65 16.97 7.34
CA GLU A 307 -4.74 17.75 6.11
C GLU A 307 -4.28 16.88 4.95
N ASN A 308 -5.15 15.99 4.48
CA ASN A 308 -4.78 15.04 3.42
C ASN A 308 -4.17 15.71 2.19
N PRO A 309 -4.59 16.91 1.72
CA PRO A 309 -3.96 17.47 0.53
C PRO A 309 -2.46 17.71 0.67
N LEU A 310 -2.03 18.11 1.87
CA LEU A 310 -0.63 18.32 2.19
C LEU A 310 0.11 16.98 2.32
N GLU A 311 -0.50 15.98 2.97
CA GLU A 311 0.09 14.65 3.15
C GLU A 311 0.26 13.91 1.82
N TYR A 312 -0.71 14.02 0.92
CA TYR A 312 -0.67 13.46 -0.42
C TYR A 312 0.37 14.17 -1.29
N LYS A 313 0.55 15.48 -1.11
CA LYS A 313 1.65 16.23 -1.74
C LYS A 313 3.01 15.70 -1.30
N PHE A 314 3.21 15.42 -0.01
CA PHE A 314 4.45 14.83 0.47
C PHE A 314 4.66 13.41 -0.08
N ALA A 315 3.61 12.58 -0.10
CA ALA A 315 3.66 11.26 -0.72
C ALA A 315 4.07 11.34 -2.19
N PHE A 316 3.44 12.21 -2.97
CA PHE A 316 3.75 12.38 -4.39
C PHE A 316 5.19 12.86 -4.63
N LEU A 317 5.67 13.80 -3.81
CA LEU A 317 7.05 14.28 -3.87
C LEU A 317 8.06 13.16 -3.55
N GLU A 318 7.79 12.38 -2.51
CA GLU A 318 8.63 11.26 -2.10
C GLU A 318 8.68 10.17 -3.18
N LEU A 319 7.53 9.85 -3.80
CA LEU A 319 7.46 8.93 -4.93
C LEU A 319 8.24 9.45 -6.14
N CYS A 320 8.12 10.72 -6.50
CA CYS A 320 8.91 11.31 -7.59
C CYS A 320 10.42 11.20 -7.32
N SER A 321 10.84 11.42 -6.07
CA SER A 321 12.24 11.25 -5.64
C SER A 321 12.71 9.80 -5.75
N LEU A 322 11.93 8.84 -5.24
CA LEU A 322 12.22 7.41 -5.36
C LEU A 322 12.36 7.01 -6.83
N PHE A 323 11.39 7.36 -7.67
CA PHE A 323 11.40 6.97 -9.07
C PHE A 323 12.58 7.55 -9.84
N ALA A 324 12.88 8.85 -9.65
CA ALA A 324 14.03 9.46 -10.31
C ALA A 324 15.36 8.77 -9.93
N GLN A 325 15.52 8.37 -8.66
CA GLN A 325 16.73 7.68 -8.19
C GLN A 325 16.82 6.23 -8.69
N CYS A 326 15.69 5.53 -8.74
CA CYS A 326 15.60 4.21 -9.35
C CYS A 326 15.89 4.24 -10.87
N ALA A 327 15.63 5.36 -11.54
CA ALA A 327 16.00 5.60 -12.93
C ALA A 327 17.46 6.10 -13.10
N GLY A 328 18.27 6.11 -12.04
CA GLY A 328 19.67 6.53 -12.07
C GLY A 328 19.90 8.05 -12.00
N GLY A 329 18.86 8.84 -11.71
CA GLY A 329 18.89 10.30 -11.63
C GLY A 329 18.60 10.87 -10.24
N ARG A 330 18.27 12.16 -10.21
CA ARG A 330 17.75 12.88 -9.03
C ARG A 330 16.53 13.68 -9.44
N PHE A 331 15.50 13.69 -8.61
CA PHE A 331 14.33 14.51 -8.85
C PHE A 331 14.64 15.97 -8.48
N GLN A 332 14.26 16.91 -9.35
CA GLN A 332 14.50 18.34 -9.18
C GLN A 332 13.14 19.06 -9.20
N PRO A 333 12.51 19.29 -8.04
CA PRO A 333 11.18 19.90 -7.95
C PRO A 333 11.07 21.24 -8.65
N ASP A 334 12.12 22.07 -8.57
CA ASP A 334 12.13 23.40 -9.20
C ASP A 334 12.03 23.34 -10.72
N ALA A 335 12.61 22.31 -11.34
CA ALA A 335 12.50 22.09 -12.78
C ALA A 335 11.13 21.55 -13.19
N GLU A 336 10.35 21.01 -12.24
CA GLU A 336 9.09 20.30 -12.49
C GLU A 336 7.89 21.01 -11.84
N GLN A 337 8.01 22.30 -11.49
CA GLN A 337 6.98 23.08 -10.78
C GLN A 337 5.61 23.03 -11.44
N ALA A 338 5.54 23.19 -12.77
CA ALA A 338 4.27 23.12 -13.50
C ALA A 338 3.60 21.73 -13.38
N LYS A 339 4.40 20.67 -13.31
CA LYS A 339 3.92 19.29 -13.15
C LYS A 339 3.44 19.02 -11.73
N LEU A 340 4.22 19.48 -10.75
CA LEU A 340 3.83 19.42 -9.35
C LEU A 340 2.54 20.22 -9.08
N ALA A 341 2.37 21.38 -9.72
CA ALA A 341 1.15 22.18 -9.61
C ALA A 341 -0.09 21.48 -10.21
N ALA A 342 0.06 20.78 -11.34
CA ALA A 342 -1.01 20.00 -11.94
C ALA A 342 -1.41 18.79 -11.04
N ALA A 343 -0.41 18.08 -10.52
CA ALA A 343 -0.64 17.00 -9.55
C ALA A 343 -1.33 17.53 -8.28
N GLN A 344 -0.87 18.66 -7.75
CA GLN A 344 -1.47 19.32 -6.58
C GLN A 344 -2.93 19.69 -6.84
N THR A 345 -3.25 20.21 -8.03
CA THR A 345 -4.64 20.50 -8.41
C THR A 345 -5.51 19.25 -8.38
N ALA A 346 -5.01 18.11 -8.89
CA ALA A 346 -5.75 16.84 -8.85
C ALA A 346 -6.00 16.34 -7.42
N MET A 347 -5.06 16.56 -6.50
CA MET A 347 -5.19 16.14 -5.09
C MET A 347 -6.04 17.11 -4.24
N GLU A 348 -6.04 18.40 -4.55
CA GLU A 348 -6.70 19.42 -3.72
C GLU A 348 -8.13 19.74 -4.14
N THR A 349 -8.51 19.42 -5.39
CA THR A 349 -9.85 19.76 -5.89
C THR A 349 -10.89 18.94 -5.14
N PRO A 350 -11.84 19.58 -4.44
CA PRO A 350 -12.75 18.88 -3.55
C PRO A 350 -13.86 18.15 -4.30
N CYS A 351 -14.29 17.03 -3.73
CA CYS A 351 -15.51 16.31 -4.10
C CYS A 351 -16.44 16.32 -2.88
N ASP A 352 -17.69 16.76 -3.04
CA ASP A 352 -18.67 16.77 -1.95
C ASP A 352 -19.05 15.34 -1.55
N ILE A 353 -18.50 14.85 -0.44
CA ILE A 353 -18.70 13.48 0.05
C ILE A 353 -20.05 13.29 0.75
N ALA A 354 -20.76 14.37 1.10
CA ALA A 354 -22.10 14.29 1.66
C ALA A 354 -23.14 13.86 0.60
N VAL A 355 -22.85 14.07 -0.68
CA VAL A 355 -23.66 13.58 -1.80
C VAL A 355 -23.31 12.12 -2.08
N ALA A 356 -24.17 11.20 -1.65
CA ALA A 356 -23.96 9.75 -1.80
C ALA A 356 -23.73 9.26 -3.26
N ALA A 357 -24.19 10.02 -4.26
CA ALA A 357 -23.98 9.70 -5.67
C ALA A 357 -22.58 10.09 -6.18
N ASN A 358 -21.83 10.89 -5.43
CA ASN A 358 -20.46 11.23 -5.76
C ASN A 358 -19.54 10.07 -5.40
N SER A 359 -18.61 9.75 -6.31
CA SER A 359 -17.53 8.78 -6.07
C SER A 359 -16.20 9.53 -6.07
N PRO A 360 -15.61 9.80 -4.89
CA PRO A 360 -14.36 10.56 -4.75
C PRO A 360 -13.21 10.00 -5.59
N ARG A 361 -13.03 8.68 -5.62
CA ARG A 361 -11.99 8.02 -6.43
C ARG A 361 -12.17 8.24 -7.93
N VAL A 362 -13.40 8.10 -8.46
CA VAL A 362 -13.68 8.37 -9.88
C VAL A 362 -13.49 9.84 -10.23
N PHE A 363 -13.90 10.73 -9.32
CA PHE A 363 -13.71 12.17 -9.50
C PHE A 363 -12.22 12.54 -9.56
N SER A 364 -11.43 12.08 -8.59
CA SER A 364 -9.99 12.33 -8.53
C SER A 364 -9.23 11.70 -9.70
N ALA A 365 -9.56 10.47 -10.11
CA ALA A 365 -8.96 9.81 -11.27
C ALA A 365 -9.17 10.61 -12.58
N LYS A 366 -10.34 11.24 -12.75
CA LYS A 366 -10.60 12.13 -13.90
C LYS A 366 -9.78 13.41 -13.83
N LEU A 367 -9.60 13.98 -12.63
CA LEU A 367 -8.76 15.17 -12.43
C LEU A 367 -7.30 14.89 -12.73
N TRP A 368 -6.74 13.78 -12.24
CA TRP A 368 -5.38 13.35 -12.58
C TRP A 368 -5.16 13.31 -14.09
N GLN A 369 -6.08 12.69 -14.83
CA GLN A 369 -6.00 12.63 -16.29
C GLN A 369 -6.15 14.01 -16.94
N ALA A 370 -7.09 14.84 -16.49
CA ALA A 370 -7.34 16.14 -17.06
C ALA A 370 -6.19 17.12 -16.82
N GLU A 371 -5.71 17.24 -15.59
CA GLU A 371 -4.65 18.18 -15.21
C GLU A 371 -3.30 17.80 -15.81
N MET A 372 -2.94 16.51 -15.75
CA MET A 372 -1.65 16.06 -16.30
C MET A 372 -1.61 16.13 -17.83
N LYS A 373 -2.75 16.00 -18.51
CA LYS A 373 -2.84 16.22 -19.96
C LYS A 373 -2.56 17.68 -20.35
N LYS A 374 -2.97 18.67 -19.55
CA LYS A 374 -2.75 20.11 -19.84
C LYS A 374 -1.27 20.46 -19.92
N ILE A 375 -0.43 19.73 -19.21
CA ILE A 375 1.03 19.91 -19.15
C ILE A 375 1.80 18.91 -20.05
N GLY A 376 1.08 18.22 -20.95
CA GLY A 376 1.67 17.38 -21.98
C GLY A 376 2.05 15.96 -21.56
N PHE A 377 1.59 15.46 -20.40
CA PHE A 377 1.73 14.03 -20.13
C PHE A 377 0.72 13.22 -20.93
N GLU A 378 1.22 12.12 -21.49
CA GLU A 378 0.37 11.07 -22.04
C GLU A 378 -0.25 10.26 -20.90
N ALA A 379 -1.50 9.86 -21.08
CA ALA A 379 -2.18 8.97 -20.15
C ALA A 379 -1.54 7.56 -20.14
N PRO A 380 -1.80 6.73 -19.12
CA PRO A 380 -1.37 5.33 -19.08
C PRO A 380 -1.73 4.55 -20.34
N ILE A 381 -1.05 3.43 -20.61
CA ILE A 381 -1.47 2.51 -21.68
C ILE A 381 -2.84 1.91 -21.31
N ASP A 382 -2.97 1.45 -20.07
CA ASP A 382 -4.17 0.87 -19.52
C ASP A 382 -4.98 1.93 -18.76
N LEU A 383 -6.03 2.45 -19.37
CA LEU A 383 -6.98 3.33 -18.66
C LEU A 383 -7.96 2.47 -17.85
N ILE A 384 -7.81 2.49 -16.53
CA ILE A 384 -8.67 1.76 -15.59
C ILE A 384 -9.91 2.59 -15.23
N ASP A 385 -11.05 1.92 -15.10
CA ASP A 385 -12.26 2.44 -14.49
C ASP A 385 -12.20 2.25 -12.97
N THR A 386 -11.89 3.34 -12.25
CA THR A 386 -11.83 3.31 -10.78
C THR A 386 -13.19 3.17 -10.12
N PHE A 387 -14.28 3.03 -10.87
CA PHE A 387 -15.55 2.60 -10.31
C PHE A 387 -15.59 1.08 -10.07
N VAL A 388 -14.79 0.31 -10.82
CA VAL A 388 -14.78 -1.17 -10.81
C VAL A 388 -13.59 -1.68 -9.97
N GLU A 389 -13.85 -2.62 -9.07
CA GLU A 389 -12.85 -3.12 -8.11
C GLU A 389 -12.66 -4.64 -8.20
N PRO A 390 -11.55 -5.13 -8.80
CA PRO A 390 -10.63 -4.41 -9.68
C PRO A 390 -11.19 -4.24 -11.11
N ASP A 391 -10.83 -3.15 -11.78
CA ASP A 391 -10.94 -3.07 -13.24
C ASP A 391 -10.07 -4.18 -13.89
N PRO A 392 -10.58 -4.93 -14.88
CA PRO A 392 -9.81 -6.00 -15.54
C PRO A 392 -8.45 -5.55 -16.13
N LYS A 393 -8.31 -4.29 -16.51
CA LYS A 393 -7.06 -3.70 -17.01
C LYS A 393 -6.06 -3.38 -15.89
N ALA A 394 -6.53 -3.31 -14.65
CA ALA A 394 -5.67 -3.13 -13.48
C ALA A 394 -5.03 -4.45 -13.02
N VAL A 395 -5.56 -5.60 -13.46
CA VAL A 395 -5.06 -6.93 -13.09
C VAL A 395 -3.70 -7.20 -13.73
N LEU A 396 -2.82 -7.86 -12.98
CA LEU A 396 -1.58 -8.42 -13.50
C LEU A 396 -1.86 -9.78 -14.15
N GLU A 397 -1.58 -9.88 -15.44
CA GLU A 397 -1.81 -11.09 -16.21
C GLU A 397 -0.86 -12.22 -15.77
N GLY A 398 -1.33 -13.47 -15.87
CA GLY A 398 -0.49 -14.64 -15.63
C GLY A 398 -1.24 -15.93 -15.34
N GLN A 399 -2.44 -15.85 -14.79
CA GLN A 399 -3.31 -17.01 -14.61
C GLN A 399 -3.88 -17.45 -15.97
N ILE A 400 -3.62 -18.71 -16.36
CA ILE A 400 -4.02 -19.26 -17.67
C ILE A 400 -5.04 -20.39 -17.56
N GLY A 401 -5.30 -20.88 -16.35
CA GLY A 401 -6.27 -21.94 -16.12
C GLY A 401 -6.54 -22.15 -14.65
N TYR A 402 -7.63 -22.85 -14.36
CA TYR A 402 -8.00 -23.27 -13.02
C TYR A 402 -8.61 -24.68 -13.09
N ASP A 403 -8.38 -25.48 -12.05
CA ASP A 403 -9.01 -26.77 -11.86
C ASP A 403 -9.80 -26.77 -10.56
N THR A 404 -11.13 -26.77 -10.68
CA THR A 404 -12.06 -26.96 -9.55
C THR A 404 -12.15 -28.44 -9.19
N MET A 405 -11.04 -29.07 -8.81
CA MET A 405 -11.14 -30.43 -8.27
C MET A 405 -11.87 -30.38 -6.93
N MET A 406 -12.98 -31.11 -6.85
CA MET A 406 -13.68 -31.44 -5.61
C MET A 406 -12.70 -32.13 -4.64
N GLY A 407 -12.16 -31.40 -3.66
CA GLY A 407 -11.29 -31.98 -2.62
C GLY A 407 -10.23 -31.06 -2.02
N THR A 408 -9.92 -29.92 -2.65
CA THR A 408 -9.07 -28.90 -2.01
C THR A 408 -9.91 -27.69 -1.62
N ARG A 409 -9.66 -27.09 -0.45
CA ARG A 409 -10.43 -25.93 0.05
C ARG A 409 -10.40 -24.73 -0.92
N TYR A 410 -9.40 -24.67 -1.80
CA TYR A 410 -9.09 -23.49 -2.60
C TYR A 410 -8.84 -23.77 -4.10
N GLY A 411 -8.81 -25.02 -4.56
CA GLY A 411 -8.55 -25.34 -5.97
C GLY A 411 -7.07 -25.22 -6.38
N SER A 412 -6.79 -25.61 -7.63
CA SER A 412 -5.47 -25.48 -8.27
C SER A 412 -5.52 -24.44 -9.39
N TYR A 413 -4.51 -23.58 -9.45
CA TYR A 413 -4.37 -22.54 -10.45
C TYR A 413 -3.16 -22.82 -11.31
N TYR A 414 -3.27 -22.59 -12.62
CA TYR A 414 -2.14 -22.67 -13.53
C TYR A 414 -1.71 -21.25 -13.88
N VAL A 415 -0.47 -20.94 -13.57
CA VAL A 415 0.09 -19.60 -13.74
C VAL A 415 1.32 -19.69 -14.61
N ASN A 416 1.39 -18.87 -15.65
CA ASN A 416 2.59 -18.75 -16.46
C ASN A 416 3.74 -18.25 -15.56
N TYR A 417 4.79 -19.05 -15.43
CA TYR A 417 5.89 -18.79 -14.51
C TYR A 417 6.76 -17.58 -14.91
N ALA A 418 6.63 -17.05 -16.13
CA ALA A 418 7.30 -15.83 -16.58
C ALA A 418 6.39 -14.59 -16.60
N SER A 419 5.17 -14.72 -16.05
CA SER A 419 4.16 -13.66 -16.05
C SER A 419 4.41 -12.56 -15.02
N ASP A 420 3.79 -11.40 -15.25
CA ASP A 420 3.83 -10.27 -14.32
C ASP A 420 3.14 -10.63 -12.99
N LEU A 421 2.10 -11.47 -13.01
CA LEU A 421 1.46 -11.98 -11.78
C LEU A 421 2.47 -12.74 -10.89
N TYR A 422 3.26 -13.64 -11.46
CA TYR A 422 4.22 -14.41 -10.67
C TYR A 422 5.41 -13.56 -10.20
N LEU A 423 5.95 -12.72 -11.08
CA LEU A 423 7.01 -11.79 -10.71
C LEU A 423 6.57 -10.83 -9.60
N PHE A 424 5.33 -10.36 -9.64
CA PHE A 424 4.75 -9.56 -8.58
C PHE A 424 4.61 -10.36 -7.29
N GLN A 425 4.19 -11.63 -7.36
CA GLN A 425 4.12 -12.47 -6.17
C GLN A 425 5.50 -12.61 -5.51
N ILE A 426 6.59 -12.77 -6.27
CA ILE A 426 7.97 -12.77 -5.73
C ILE A 426 8.30 -11.42 -5.08
N ALA A 427 7.93 -10.31 -5.73
CA ALA A 427 8.20 -8.96 -5.24
C ALA A 427 7.47 -8.66 -3.91
N ALA A 428 6.19 -9.00 -3.83
CA ALA A 428 5.40 -8.93 -2.60
C ALA A 428 6.04 -9.82 -1.52
N ASP A 429 6.41 -11.06 -1.87
CA ASP A 429 7.05 -11.99 -0.95
C ASP A 429 8.33 -11.44 -0.31
N TYR A 430 9.15 -10.81 -1.14
CA TYR A 430 10.40 -10.15 -0.75
C TYR A 430 10.12 -8.96 0.18
N HIS A 431 9.20 -8.08 -0.21
CA HIS A 431 8.82 -6.91 0.59
C HIS A 431 8.32 -7.29 1.99
N PHE A 432 7.43 -8.28 2.08
CA PHE A 432 6.97 -8.76 3.39
C PHE A 432 8.11 -9.34 4.23
N ARG A 433 9.04 -10.10 3.62
CA ARG A 433 10.19 -10.68 4.35
C ARG A 433 11.14 -9.58 4.82
N PHE A 434 11.37 -8.55 4.00
CA PHE A 434 12.14 -7.36 4.36
C PHE A 434 11.54 -6.67 5.60
N THR A 435 10.24 -6.39 5.58
CA THR A 435 9.54 -5.76 6.71
C THR A 435 9.59 -6.63 7.97
N LYS A 436 9.25 -7.92 7.86
CA LYS A 436 9.31 -8.88 8.97
C LYS A 436 10.71 -8.97 9.57
N HIS A 437 11.75 -9.03 8.73
CA HIS A 437 13.13 -9.12 9.16
C HIS A 437 13.56 -7.88 9.95
N TRP A 438 13.32 -6.68 9.41
CA TRP A 438 13.64 -5.43 10.09
C TRP A 438 12.95 -5.32 11.46
N LEU A 439 11.64 -5.59 11.49
CA LEU A 439 10.84 -5.49 12.70
C LEU A 439 11.28 -6.51 13.77
N ALA A 440 11.63 -7.73 13.35
CA ALA A 440 12.18 -8.75 14.24
C ALA A 440 13.54 -8.35 14.82
N GLN A 441 14.47 -7.84 14.00
CA GLN A 441 15.78 -7.38 14.44
C GLN A 441 15.68 -6.27 15.50
N HIS A 442 14.71 -5.38 15.35
CA HIS A 442 14.50 -4.23 16.23
C HIS A 442 13.45 -4.46 17.32
N LYS A 443 12.91 -5.68 17.43
CA LYS A 443 11.89 -6.08 18.41
C LYS A 443 10.65 -5.18 18.40
N VAL A 444 10.22 -4.76 17.22
CA VAL A 444 9.02 -3.95 17.01
C VAL A 444 7.91 -4.85 16.49
N GLY A 445 6.82 -5.04 17.24
CA GLY A 445 5.64 -5.74 16.75
C GLY A 445 5.89 -7.17 16.27
N THR A 446 6.80 -7.92 16.91
CA THR A 446 7.15 -9.29 16.51
C THR A 446 5.93 -10.22 16.45
N ASP A 447 4.96 -9.98 17.33
CA ASP A 447 3.74 -10.77 17.46
C ASP A 447 2.76 -10.53 16.30
N LEU A 448 2.94 -9.46 15.51
CA LEU A 448 2.15 -9.26 14.29
C LEU A 448 2.39 -10.38 13.28
N PHE A 449 3.55 -11.05 13.32
CA PHE A 449 3.96 -12.03 12.32
C PHE A 449 3.84 -13.48 12.78
N SER A 450 3.08 -13.75 13.84
CA SER A 450 2.87 -15.10 14.39
C SER A 450 1.61 -15.80 13.91
N ASP A 451 0.75 -15.12 13.15
CA ASP A 451 -0.46 -15.73 12.59
C ASP A 451 -0.15 -16.72 11.45
N SER A 452 -1.12 -17.56 11.11
CA SER A 452 -0.95 -18.59 10.08
C SER A 452 -0.60 -18.02 8.70
N TRP A 453 -1.08 -16.80 8.41
CA TRP A 453 -0.80 -16.10 7.16
C TRP A 453 0.67 -15.67 7.06
N SER A 454 1.19 -15.12 8.14
CA SER A 454 2.57 -14.64 8.26
C SER A 454 3.61 -15.77 8.32
N LEU A 455 3.15 -16.99 8.60
CA LEU A 455 3.94 -18.21 8.61
C LEU A 455 3.86 -19.00 7.30
N ALA A 456 2.94 -18.64 6.39
CA ALA A 456 2.78 -19.30 5.10
C ALA A 456 4.07 -19.25 4.27
N LEU A 457 4.26 -20.29 3.45
CA LEU A 457 5.36 -20.36 2.50
C LEU A 457 4.96 -19.60 1.24
N GLY A 458 5.77 -18.63 0.85
CA GLY A 458 5.62 -17.94 -0.43
C GLY A 458 6.61 -18.50 -1.46
N PRO A 459 6.76 -17.84 -2.63
CA PRO A 459 7.78 -18.22 -3.60
C PRO A 459 9.21 -18.14 -3.05
N LEU A 460 9.50 -17.30 -2.05
CA LEU A 460 10.81 -17.19 -1.43
C LEU A 460 10.91 -18.00 -0.12
N PRO A 461 12.12 -18.53 0.19
CA PRO A 461 12.35 -19.23 1.46
C PRO A 461 12.10 -18.33 2.67
N GLN A 462 11.96 -18.95 3.85
CA GLN A 462 11.72 -18.21 5.09
C GLN A 462 12.92 -17.35 5.52
N ASP A 463 14.12 -17.86 5.30
CA ASP A 463 15.36 -17.16 5.62
C ASP A 463 15.92 -16.47 4.36
N LEU A 464 15.94 -15.14 4.40
CA LEU A 464 16.54 -14.28 3.37
C LEU A 464 17.70 -13.44 3.94
N SER A 465 18.25 -13.81 5.10
CA SER A 465 19.31 -13.04 5.78
C SER A 465 20.59 -12.84 4.96
N SER A 466 20.79 -13.61 3.90
CA SER A 466 21.93 -13.44 2.98
C SER A 466 21.74 -12.32 1.95
N ILE A 467 20.51 -11.85 1.74
CA ILE A 467 20.15 -10.84 0.74
C ILE A 467 19.42 -9.62 1.32
N LEU A 468 19.11 -9.65 2.62
CA LEU A 468 18.58 -8.55 3.44
C LEU A 468 19.71 -8.02 4.32
#